data_AF-A0A950W4Z4-F1
#
_entry.id   AF-A0A950W4Z4-F1
#
_cell.length_a   1.000
_cell.length_b   1.000
_cell.length_c   1.000
_cell.angle_alpha   90.00
_cell.angle_beta   90.00
_cell.angle_gamma   90.00
#
_symmetry.space_group_name_H-M   'P 1'
#
loop_
_entity.id
_entity.type
_entity.pdbx_description
1 polymer ?
#
loop_
_entity_poly.entity_id
_entity_poly.type
_entity_poly.pdbx_seq_one_letter_code
_entity_poly.pdbx_strand_id
1 'polypeptide(L)'
;MKFPRLGAYAIAAAMQVALVGLALAQGAPPAPSAGAQPGYSGGGAQMVEATPSSETTPGSELPVLYVTSVEVMRTSTEPKLDIVRVTGLTGSQGWSAPQLVPTFVGKPSDGILDLQFIATMPDQTQPAEGFVPIGAVFPLEEGHLFKGVRVRASENAIEVKQLPGMNQAQINVNDCKDCVGKKFVERGQAQPGQQGVVRQEDLPKVLRWIIPSRGIRGITHNPNRLNLILGDDNTIIAAYWE
;
A
#
# COMPACT_ATOMS: atom_id res chain seq x y z
N MET A 1 -23.73 -17.10 41.20
CA MET A 1 -24.94 -17.77 40.66
C MET A 1 -24.58 -18.45 39.35
N LYS A 2 -24.98 -19.71 39.18
CA LYS A 2 -24.62 -20.65 38.10
C LYS A 2 -25.71 -20.66 36.99
N PHE A 3 -25.26 -20.61 35.72
CA PHE A 3 -25.75 -21.25 34.46
C PHE A 3 -27.27 -21.25 34.10
N PRO A 4 -27.72 -21.58 32.85
CA PRO A 4 -26.98 -22.07 31.67
C PRO A 4 -27.32 -21.44 30.28
N ARG A 5 -26.57 -21.96 29.30
CA ARG A 5 -26.65 -21.99 27.82
C ARG A 5 -28.03 -22.28 27.21
N LEU A 6 -28.20 -21.92 25.93
CA LEU A 6 -28.81 -22.64 24.77
C LEU A 6 -29.37 -21.60 23.77
N GLY A 7 -29.32 -21.73 22.44
CA GLY A 7 -28.93 -22.84 21.58
C GLY A 7 -28.82 -22.38 20.11
N ALA A 8 -28.19 -23.24 19.32
CA ALA A 8 -27.99 -23.11 17.88
C ALA A 8 -29.26 -23.49 17.10
N TYR A 9 -29.47 -22.86 15.95
CA TYR A 9 -30.30 -23.41 14.87
C TYR A 9 -29.55 -23.29 13.54
N ALA A 10 -29.14 -24.43 13.02
CA ALA A 10 -28.77 -24.63 11.63
C ALA A 10 -30.04 -25.00 10.85
N ILE A 11 -30.28 -24.35 9.71
CA ILE A 11 -31.28 -24.80 8.74
C ILE A 11 -30.52 -25.10 7.44
N ALA A 12 -30.36 -26.39 7.18
CA ALA A 12 -29.99 -26.92 5.88
C ALA A 12 -31.25 -26.97 5.00
N ALA A 13 -31.16 -26.44 3.79
CA ALA A 13 -32.13 -26.69 2.74
C ALA A 13 -31.39 -27.23 1.51
N ALA A 14 -31.48 -28.55 1.35
CA ALA A 14 -31.14 -29.23 0.11
C ALA A 14 -32.37 -29.21 -0.80
N MET A 15 -32.20 -28.81 -2.06
CA MET A 15 -33.07 -29.24 -3.15
C MET A 15 -32.26 -29.53 -4.41
N GLN A 16 -32.69 -30.58 -5.07
CA GLN A 16 -32.02 -31.39 -6.07
C GLN A 16 -32.55 -31.08 -7.48
N VAL A 17 -31.67 -31.29 -8.46
CA VAL A 17 -31.91 -31.86 -9.81
C VAL A 17 -32.66 -31.01 -10.85
N ALA A 18 -31.93 -30.67 -11.91
CA ALA A 18 -32.35 -30.97 -13.29
C ALA A 18 -31.12 -31.20 -14.17
N LEU A 19 -31.01 -32.42 -14.70
CA LEU A 19 -30.18 -32.75 -15.86
C LEU A 19 -30.81 -32.15 -17.13
N VAL A 20 -29.96 -31.85 -18.13
CA VAL A 20 -30.05 -32.24 -19.56
C VAL A 20 -29.43 -31.12 -20.41
N GLY A 21 -28.49 -31.48 -21.27
CA GLY A 21 -28.06 -30.64 -22.40
C GLY A 21 -26.59 -30.74 -22.76
N LEU A 22 -26.14 -31.89 -23.29
CA LEU A 22 -24.88 -32.01 -24.02
C LEU A 22 -24.95 -31.19 -25.31
N ALA A 23 -24.00 -30.27 -25.51
CA ALA A 23 -23.64 -29.76 -26.83
C ALA A 23 -22.12 -29.67 -26.93
N LEU A 24 -21.53 -30.61 -27.67
CA LEU A 24 -20.14 -30.62 -28.11
C LEU A 24 -19.96 -29.56 -29.20
N ALA A 25 -19.15 -28.53 -28.95
CA ALA A 25 -18.61 -27.68 -30.00
C ALA A 25 -17.10 -27.90 -30.09
N GLN A 26 -16.71 -28.74 -31.05
CA GLN A 26 -15.34 -28.98 -31.46
C GLN A 26 -14.83 -27.76 -32.24
N GLY A 27 -14.02 -26.91 -31.59
CA GLY A 27 -13.20 -25.90 -32.27
C GLY A 27 -11.84 -26.51 -32.63
N ALA A 28 -11.48 -26.43 -33.91
CA ALA A 28 -10.31 -27.05 -34.52
C ALA A 28 -8.96 -26.61 -33.93
N PRO A 29 -7.92 -27.47 -33.95
CA PRO A 29 -6.56 -27.11 -33.54
C PRO A 29 -5.86 -26.27 -34.63
N PRO A 30 -5.09 -25.22 -34.28
CA PRO A 30 -4.21 -24.55 -35.22
C PRO A 30 -3.00 -25.42 -35.57
N ALA A 31 -2.60 -25.35 -36.84
CA ALA A 31 -1.54 -26.12 -37.48
C ALA A 31 -0.13 -25.79 -36.94
N PRO A 32 0.82 -26.75 -37.00
CA PRO A 32 2.22 -26.51 -36.63
C PRO A 32 3.01 -25.92 -37.80
N SER A 33 3.67 -24.77 -37.59
CA SER A 33 4.71 -24.28 -38.49
C SER A 33 6.07 -24.85 -38.07
N ALA A 34 6.70 -25.58 -38.98
CA ALA A 34 8.04 -26.13 -38.84
C ALA A 34 9.12 -25.11 -39.24
N GLY A 35 10.22 -25.08 -38.46
CA GLY A 35 11.57 -24.87 -38.98
C GLY A 35 12.28 -23.54 -38.66
N ALA A 36 13.18 -23.54 -37.67
CA ALA A 36 14.63 -23.28 -37.85
C ALA A 36 15.35 -23.10 -36.49
N GLN A 37 16.39 -23.91 -36.25
CA GLN A 37 17.49 -23.72 -35.29
C GLN A 37 18.81 -23.88 -36.09
N PRO A 38 20.03 -23.57 -35.57
CA PRO A 38 20.41 -22.76 -34.39
C PRO A 38 21.51 -21.72 -34.72
N GLY A 39 21.81 -20.78 -33.80
CA GLY A 39 22.98 -19.92 -33.87
C GLY A 39 23.46 -19.46 -32.49
N TYR A 40 24.68 -19.89 -32.11
CA TYR A 40 25.38 -19.50 -30.87
C TYR A 40 26.28 -18.27 -31.12
N SER A 41 26.13 -17.22 -30.30
CA SER A 41 27.12 -16.20 -29.89
C SER A 41 26.39 -15.28 -28.90
N GLY A 42 26.81 -14.93 -27.69
CA GLY A 42 28.13 -14.77 -27.09
C GLY A 42 28.11 -13.41 -26.37
N GLY A 43 28.18 -13.40 -25.03
CA GLY A 43 28.59 -12.29 -24.15
C GLY A 43 27.85 -10.94 -24.20
N GLY A 44 27.18 -10.58 -23.09
CA GLY A 44 26.74 -9.20 -22.83
C GLY A 44 25.73 -9.13 -21.68
N ALA A 45 25.98 -8.24 -20.72
CA ALA A 45 25.23 -8.09 -19.47
C ALA A 45 23.71 -8.15 -19.64
N GLN A 46 23.06 -9.09 -18.93
CA GLN A 46 21.60 -9.16 -18.88
C GLN A 46 21.09 -7.96 -18.10
N MET A 47 20.37 -7.12 -18.83
CA MET A 47 19.59 -6.00 -18.31
C MET A 47 18.47 -6.56 -17.43
N VAL A 48 18.19 -5.87 -16.32
CA VAL A 48 17.06 -6.16 -15.43
C VAL A 48 15.78 -6.01 -16.25
N GLU A 49 15.18 -7.14 -16.63
CA GLU A 49 13.88 -7.16 -17.29
C GLU A 49 12.82 -7.21 -16.19
N ALA A 50 12.13 -6.09 -16.01
CA ALA A 50 10.98 -6.03 -15.12
C ALA A 50 9.95 -7.07 -15.61
N THR A 51 9.55 -7.98 -14.72
CA THR A 51 8.44 -8.90 -14.97
C THR A 51 7.19 -8.07 -15.29
N PRO A 52 6.39 -8.40 -16.31
CA PRO A 52 5.22 -7.61 -16.66
C PRO A 52 4.22 -7.72 -15.51
N SER A 53 4.05 -6.62 -14.78
CA SER A 53 2.96 -6.40 -13.83
C SER A 53 1.64 -6.60 -14.56
N SER A 54 0.71 -7.33 -13.94
CA SER A 54 -0.69 -7.41 -14.34
C SER A 54 -1.18 -6.02 -14.72
N GLU A 55 -1.80 -5.87 -15.90
CA GLU A 55 -2.25 -4.59 -16.48
C GLU A 55 -2.96 -3.71 -15.44
N THR A 56 -2.20 -2.84 -14.77
CA THR A 56 -2.75 -1.76 -13.95
C THR A 56 -3.07 -0.60 -14.87
N THR A 57 -4.28 -0.08 -14.75
CA THR A 57 -4.68 1.15 -15.43
C THR A 57 -3.65 2.24 -15.11
N PRO A 58 -2.97 2.83 -16.12
CA PRO A 58 -1.98 3.86 -15.88
C PRO A 58 -2.58 5.00 -15.03
N GLY A 59 -1.94 5.30 -13.89
CA GLY A 59 -2.33 6.40 -13.01
C GLY A 59 -3.17 6.06 -11.78
N SER A 60 -3.47 4.79 -11.51
CA SER A 60 -4.15 4.38 -10.26
C SER A 60 -3.20 4.00 -9.11
N GLU A 61 -1.90 3.95 -9.36
CA GLU A 61 -0.90 3.59 -8.36
C GLU A 61 -0.26 4.83 -7.75
N LEU A 62 -0.27 4.90 -6.42
CA LEU A 62 0.34 6.00 -5.68
C LEU A 62 1.21 5.47 -4.53
N PRO A 63 2.18 6.26 -4.06
CA PRO A 63 2.97 5.89 -2.89
C PRO A 63 2.08 5.63 -1.68
N VAL A 64 2.34 4.52 -0.98
CA VAL A 64 1.75 4.24 0.33
C VAL A 64 2.08 5.39 1.28
N LEU A 65 1.19 5.75 2.19
CA LEU A 65 1.34 6.95 3.03
C LEU A 65 2.61 6.89 3.89
N TYR A 66 2.80 5.82 4.66
CA TYR A 66 3.99 5.58 5.48
C TYR A 66 4.57 4.20 5.27
N VAL A 67 5.89 4.07 5.37
CA VAL A 67 6.58 2.80 5.60
C VAL A 67 6.90 2.67 7.09
N THR A 68 6.62 1.52 7.70
CA THR A 68 6.81 1.27 9.14
C THR A 68 7.88 0.24 9.43
N SER A 69 8.10 -0.73 8.52
CA SER A 69 9.13 -1.75 8.66
C SER A 69 9.69 -2.13 7.31
N VAL A 70 11.01 -2.31 7.24
CA VAL A 70 11.73 -2.94 6.14
C VAL A 70 12.59 -4.03 6.72
N GLU A 71 12.38 -5.25 6.24
CA GLU A 71 13.11 -6.45 6.63
C GLU A 71 13.70 -7.09 5.38
N VAL A 72 14.95 -7.50 5.43
CA VAL A 72 15.57 -8.30 4.37
C VAL A 72 15.99 -9.63 4.96
N MET A 73 15.38 -10.69 4.46
CA MET A 73 15.61 -12.07 4.89
C MET A 73 16.36 -12.82 3.80
N ARG A 74 17.20 -13.80 4.18
CA ARG A 74 17.86 -14.70 3.24
C ARG A 74 17.23 -16.08 3.29
N THR A 75 16.90 -16.67 2.15
CA THR A 75 16.43 -18.06 2.08
C THR A 75 17.52 -19.02 2.54
N SER A 76 17.11 -20.15 3.12
CA SER A 76 18.03 -21.18 3.62
C SER A 76 18.40 -22.23 2.57
N THR A 77 17.65 -22.31 1.47
CA THR A 77 17.83 -23.29 0.39
C THR A 77 18.52 -22.64 -0.79
N GLU A 78 19.36 -23.39 -1.50
CA GLU A 78 20.03 -22.89 -2.71
C GLU A 78 19.05 -22.81 -3.90
N PRO A 79 19.11 -21.76 -4.74
CA PRO A 79 19.98 -20.59 -4.57
C PRO A 79 19.53 -19.70 -3.40
N LYS A 80 20.48 -19.19 -2.61
CA LYS A 80 20.20 -18.22 -1.54
C LYS A 80 19.72 -16.90 -2.14
N LEU A 81 18.46 -16.56 -1.88
CA LEU A 81 17.82 -15.33 -2.31
C LEU A 81 17.58 -14.41 -1.12
N ASP A 82 17.87 -13.13 -1.31
CA ASP A 82 17.45 -12.09 -0.37
C ASP A 82 16.05 -11.60 -0.75
N ILE A 83 15.17 -11.53 0.25
CA ILE A 83 13.77 -11.11 0.08
C ILE A 83 13.57 -9.88 0.95
N VAL A 84 13.25 -8.76 0.31
CA VAL A 84 12.80 -7.55 0.99
C VAL A 84 11.33 -7.71 1.32
N ARG A 85 10.97 -7.54 2.59
CA ARG A 85 9.60 -7.50 3.09
C ARG A 85 9.35 -6.14 3.71
N VAL A 86 8.25 -5.52 3.33
CA VAL A 86 7.89 -4.18 3.76
C VAL A 86 6.50 -4.18 4.36
N THR A 87 6.35 -3.47 5.47
CA THR A 87 5.05 -3.10 6.05
C THR A 87 4.95 -1.59 6.08
N GLY A 88 3.76 -1.07 5.82
CA GLY A 88 3.44 0.35 5.88
C GLY A 88 2.01 0.59 6.31
N LEU A 89 1.59 1.84 6.20
CA LEU A 89 0.25 2.32 6.54
C LEU A 89 -0.31 3.13 5.38
N THR A 90 -1.57 2.90 5.05
CA THR A 90 -2.39 3.76 4.18
C THR A 90 -3.29 4.64 5.03
N GLY A 91 -3.76 5.76 4.46
CA GLY A 91 -4.70 6.66 5.14
C GLY A 91 -6.04 5.99 5.46
N SER A 92 -6.48 5.09 4.58
CA SER A 92 -7.83 4.53 4.60
C SER A 92 -7.88 3.09 4.10
N GLN A 93 -9.08 2.50 4.18
CA GLN A 93 -9.44 1.24 3.55
C GLN A 93 -9.47 1.36 2.01
N GLY A 94 -9.52 0.22 1.31
CA GLY A 94 -9.73 0.17 -0.14
C GLY A 94 -8.45 0.29 -0.99
N TRP A 95 -7.30 0.57 -0.37
CA TRP A 95 -6.01 0.42 -1.02
C TRP A 95 -5.72 -1.06 -1.33
N SER A 96 -5.11 -1.35 -2.47
CA SER A 96 -4.87 -2.72 -2.92
C SER A 96 -3.61 -2.86 -3.77
N ALA A 97 -3.27 -4.09 -4.18
CA ALA A 97 -2.11 -4.40 -5.02
C ALA A 97 -0.81 -3.70 -4.59
N PRO A 98 -0.36 -3.86 -3.32
CA PRO A 98 0.89 -3.27 -2.87
C PRO A 98 2.09 -3.89 -3.58
N GLN A 99 3.02 -3.05 -3.99
CA GLN A 99 4.22 -3.47 -4.69
C GLN A 99 5.42 -2.58 -4.37
N LEU A 100 6.61 -3.11 -4.61
CA LEU A 100 7.86 -2.41 -4.48
C LEU A 100 8.47 -2.26 -5.87
N VAL A 101 8.69 -1.03 -6.31
CA VAL A 101 9.24 -0.74 -7.63
C VAL A 101 10.61 -0.06 -7.49
N PRO A 102 11.66 -0.53 -8.19
CA PRO A 102 12.93 0.18 -8.23
C PRO A 102 12.74 1.60 -8.77
N THR A 103 13.26 2.60 -8.06
CA THR A 103 13.23 3.99 -8.51
C THR A 103 14.24 4.29 -9.62
N PHE A 104 15.22 3.39 -9.78
CA PHE A 104 16.29 3.50 -10.76
C PHE A 104 16.70 2.11 -11.26
N VAL A 105 17.09 2.05 -12.54
CA VAL A 105 17.63 0.84 -13.16
C VAL A 105 19.16 0.92 -13.19
N GLY A 106 19.82 -0.03 -12.54
CA GLY A 106 21.29 -0.12 -12.47
C GLY A 106 21.81 -0.07 -11.03
N LYS A 107 23.13 0.07 -10.87
CA LYS A 107 23.78 0.14 -9.55
C LYS A 107 23.96 1.60 -9.11
N PRO A 108 23.30 2.06 -8.03
CA PRO A 108 23.52 3.39 -7.48
C PRO A 108 24.94 3.55 -6.92
N SER A 109 25.46 4.77 -6.91
CA SER A 109 26.82 5.08 -6.42
C SER A 109 27.02 4.78 -4.94
N ASP A 110 25.95 4.86 -4.14
CA ASP A 110 25.96 4.47 -2.73
C ASP A 110 25.83 2.95 -2.53
N GLY A 111 25.51 2.18 -3.59
CA GLY A 111 25.32 0.73 -3.54
C GLY A 111 24.04 0.28 -2.82
N ILE A 112 23.08 1.18 -2.61
CA ILE A 112 21.80 0.89 -1.95
C ILE A 112 20.70 0.75 -3.02
N LEU A 113 19.94 -0.35 -3.00
CA LEU A 113 18.75 -0.47 -3.84
C LEU A 113 17.65 0.47 -3.31
N ASP A 114 17.16 1.38 -4.15
CA ASP A 114 16.13 2.33 -3.77
C ASP A 114 14.77 1.93 -4.38
N LEU A 115 13.83 1.55 -3.52
CA LEU A 115 12.50 1.05 -3.87
C LEU A 115 11.44 2.09 -3.47
N GLN A 116 10.45 2.29 -4.32
CA GLN A 116 9.22 2.99 -3.97
C GLN A 116 8.17 1.98 -3.54
N PHE A 117 7.52 2.25 -2.40
CA PHE A 117 6.39 1.46 -1.93
C PHE A 117 5.09 2.10 -2.42
N ILE A 118 4.46 1.47 -3.40
CA ILE A 118 3.23 1.96 -4.05
C ILE A 118 2.11 0.93 -3.90
N ALA A 119 0.89 1.41 -4.07
CA ALA A 119 -0.32 0.59 -4.07
C ALA A 119 -1.39 1.25 -4.95
N THR A 120 -2.36 0.46 -5.38
CA THR A 120 -3.54 0.97 -6.08
C THR A 120 -4.43 1.73 -5.10
N MET A 121 -4.78 2.97 -5.45
CA MET A 121 -5.63 3.83 -4.63
C MET A 121 -7.10 3.39 -4.65
N PRO A 122 -7.88 3.71 -3.60
CA PRO A 122 -9.33 3.49 -3.63
C PRO A 122 -10.02 4.38 -4.69
N ASP A 123 -11.11 3.90 -5.27
CA ASP A 123 -11.86 4.62 -6.32
C ASP A 123 -12.65 5.83 -5.80
N GLN A 124 -12.88 5.90 -4.48
CA GLN A 124 -13.73 6.89 -3.84
C GLN A 124 -13.09 7.37 -2.54
N THR A 125 -13.45 8.59 -2.13
CA THR A 125 -13.14 9.14 -0.80
C THR A 125 -13.52 8.14 0.29
N GLN A 126 -12.72 8.05 1.34
CA GLN A 126 -12.93 7.12 2.46
C GLN A 126 -13.07 7.88 3.77
N PRO A 127 -13.93 7.45 4.70
CA PRO A 127 -13.95 8.04 6.05
C PRO A 127 -12.60 7.88 6.75
N ALA A 128 -12.24 8.84 7.60
CA ALA A 128 -11.04 8.74 8.44
C ALA A 128 -11.30 7.80 9.61
N GLU A 129 -11.15 6.49 9.40
CA GLU A 129 -11.37 5.43 10.41
C GLU A 129 -10.09 4.92 11.07
N GLY A 130 -8.98 5.58 10.76
CA GLY A 130 -7.65 5.26 11.21
C GLY A 130 -6.78 4.62 10.14
N PHE A 131 -5.48 4.55 10.42
CA PHE A 131 -4.52 4.00 9.47
C PHE A 131 -4.72 2.50 9.25
N VAL A 132 -4.51 2.05 8.01
CA VAL A 132 -4.69 0.64 7.63
C VAL A 132 -3.33 0.05 7.24
N PRO A 133 -2.93 -1.12 7.80
CA PRO A 133 -1.68 -1.75 7.44
C PRO A 133 -1.72 -2.33 6.03
N ILE A 134 -0.61 -2.19 5.31
CA ILE A 134 -0.40 -2.78 3.98
C ILE A 134 1.03 -3.30 3.86
N GLY A 135 1.28 -4.33 3.04
CA GLY A 135 2.61 -4.92 2.91
C GLY A 135 2.89 -5.48 1.54
N ALA A 136 4.17 -5.46 1.16
CA ALA A 136 4.69 -5.99 -0.10
C ALA A 136 5.99 -6.74 0.13
N VAL A 137 6.36 -7.57 -0.85
CA VAL A 137 7.64 -8.28 -0.90
C VAL A 137 8.33 -8.03 -2.24
N PHE A 138 9.66 -8.01 -2.23
CA PHE A 138 10.49 -7.85 -3.42
C PHE A 138 11.68 -8.82 -3.33
N PRO A 139 11.71 -9.88 -4.15
CA PRO A 139 12.87 -10.75 -4.23
C PRO A 139 14.02 -10.02 -4.94
N LEU A 140 15.24 -10.19 -4.42
CA LEU A 140 16.46 -9.76 -5.09
C LEU A 140 17.00 -10.91 -5.94
N GLU A 141 17.56 -10.57 -7.10
CA GLU A 141 18.25 -11.53 -7.95
C GLU A 141 19.46 -12.14 -7.22
N GLU A 142 19.75 -13.40 -7.54
CA GLU A 142 20.93 -14.10 -7.03
C GLU A 142 22.20 -13.33 -7.39
N GLY A 143 23.11 -13.15 -6.42
CA GLY A 143 24.38 -12.47 -6.64
C GLY A 143 24.30 -10.95 -6.80
N HIS A 144 23.18 -10.32 -6.41
CA HIS A 144 23.04 -8.87 -6.45
C HIS A 144 24.19 -8.13 -5.74
N LEU A 145 24.56 -6.96 -6.24
CA LEU A 145 25.70 -6.18 -5.72
C LEU A 145 25.29 -5.11 -4.70
N PHE A 146 24.03 -5.09 -4.27
CA PHE A 146 23.53 -4.14 -3.29
C PHE A 146 24.03 -4.47 -1.89
N LYS A 147 24.45 -3.44 -1.15
CA LYS A 147 24.88 -3.57 0.25
C LYS A 147 23.75 -3.28 1.25
N GLY A 148 22.64 -2.72 0.76
CA GLY A 148 21.49 -2.31 1.55
C GLY A 148 20.29 -1.98 0.68
N VAL A 149 19.15 -1.73 1.32
CA VAL A 149 17.88 -1.38 0.68
C VAL A 149 17.30 -0.13 1.36
N ARG A 150 16.77 0.78 0.56
CA ARG A 150 16.02 1.96 1.02
C ARG A 150 14.64 1.91 0.41
N VAL A 151 13.61 2.02 1.24
CA VAL A 151 12.21 2.01 0.80
C VAL A 151 11.60 3.38 1.08
N ARG A 152 10.98 3.96 0.06
CA ARG A 152 10.35 5.28 0.11
C ARG A 152 8.83 5.14 0.01
N ALA A 153 8.15 5.74 0.98
CA ALA A 153 6.72 5.98 0.99
C ALA A 153 6.44 7.46 0.67
N SER A 154 5.18 7.88 0.73
CA SER A 154 4.77 9.27 0.49
C SER A 154 5.41 10.23 1.50
N GLU A 155 5.43 9.87 2.79
CA GLU A 155 5.79 10.79 3.87
C GLU A 155 7.15 10.50 4.53
N ASN A 156 7.70 9.30 4.33
CA ASN A 156 8.95 8.88 4.95
C ASN A 156 9.70 7.84 4.12
N ALA A 157 10.91 7.50 4.58
CA ALA A 157 11.70 6.40 4.03
C ALA A 157 12.39 5.64 5.16
N ILE A 158 12.64 4.35 4.95
CA ILE A 158 13.41 3.49 5.86
C ILE A 158 14.56 2.86 5.07
N GLU A 159 15.76 2.88 5.66
CA GLU A 159 16.97 2.30 5.08
C GLU A 159 17.50 1.17 5.96
N VAL A 160 17.79 0.03 5.32
CA VAL A 160 18.49 -1.13 5.88
C VAL A 160 19.88 -1.16 5.26
N LYS A 161 20.91 -0.92 6.08
CA LYS A 161 22.30 -0.72 5.62
C LYS A 161 23.11 -2.00 5.44
N GLN A 162 22.56 -3.14 5.85
CA GLN A 162 23.21 -4.44 5.80
C GLN A 162 22.18 -5.52 5.44
N LEU A 163 22.55 -6.42 4.54
CA LEU A 163 21.70 -7.51 4.05
C LEU A 163 22.29 -8.87 4.50
N PRO A 164 21.51 -9.73 5.18
CA PRO A 164 20.16 -9.51 5.71
C PRO A 164 20.14 -8.51 6.88
N GLY A 165 18.97 -7.93 7.19
CA GLY A 165 18.81 -6.94 8.25
C GLY A 165 17.39 -6.36 8.32
N MET A 166 17.10 -5.60 9.38
CA MET A 166 15.79 -4.97 9.57
C MET A 166 15.94 -3.54 10.10
N ASN A 167 15.02 -2.67 9.73
CA ASN A 167 14.85 -1.36 10.35
C ASN A 167 13.35 -0.98 10.39
N GLN A 168 12.95 -0.19 11.39
CA GLN A 168 11.56 0.17 11.66
C GLN A 168 11.42 1.63 12.07
N ALA A 169 10.25 2.21 11.82
CA ALA A 169 9.91 3.57 12.25
C ALA A 169 8.56 3.57 12.97
N GLN A 170 8.50 4.32 14.07
CA GLN A 170 7.24 4.59 14.75
C GLN A 170 6.55 5.80 14.11
N ILE A 171 5.28 5.65 13.77
CA ILE A 171 4.45 6.73 13.22
C ILE A 171 3.66 7.36 14.36
N ASN A 172 4.12 8.52 14.81
CA ASN A 172 3.49 9.31 15.89
C ASN A 172 2.62 10.43 15.29
N VAL A 173 1.73 10.05 14.38
CA VAL A 173 0.78 10.96 13.72
C VAL A 173 -0.62 10.46 14.03
N ASN A 174 -1.53 11.39 14.36
CA ASN A 174 -2.93 11.11 14.58
C ASN A 174 -3.60 10.75 13.25
N ASP A 175 -4.19 9.57 13.19
CA ASP A 175 -4.88 9.00 12.02
C ASP A 175 -6.31 9.54 11.83
N CYS A 176 -6.73 10.40 12.75
CA CYS A 176 -7.98 11.13 12.79
C CYS A 176 -9.23 10.28 12.96
N LYS A 177 -9.08 9.01 13.39
CA LYS A 177 -10.19 8.11 13.72
C LYS A 177 -11.20 8.72 14.70
N ASP A 178 -10.67 9.40 15.72
CA ASP A 178 -11.46 10.00 16.81
C ASP A 178 -11.48 11.54 16.73
N CYS A 179 -11.32 12.13 15.54
CA CYS A 179 -11.28 13.58 15.37
C CYS A 179 -12.64 14.26 15.45
N VAL A 180 -13.68 13.63 14.89
CA VAL A 180 -15.00 14.26 14.74
C VAL A 180 -15.56 14.65 16.11
N GLY A 181 -16.11 15.86 16.20
CA GLY A 181 -16.60 16.46 17.44
C GLY A 181 -15.54 17.19 18.29
N LYS A 182 -14.24 17.09 17.94
CA LYS A 182 -13.16 17.85 18.60
C LYS A 182 -12.92 19.20 17.93
N LYS A 183 -12.29 20.12 18.65
CA LYS A 183 -11.85 21.42 18.12
C LYS A 183 -10.56 21.27 17.33
N PHE A 184 -10.57 21.69 16.07
CA PHE A 184 -9.34 21.86 15.31
C PHE A 184 -8.63 23.14 15.72
N VAL A 185 -7.31 23.06 15.88
CA VAL A 185 -6.46 24.22 16.16
C VAL A 185 -5.25 24.22 15.24
N GLU A 186 -4.93 25.40 14.71
CA GLU A 186 -3.78 25.59 13.85
C GLU A 186 -2.46 25.52 14.62
N ARG A 187 -1.38 25.35 13.87
CA ARG A 187 -0.04 25.14 14.44
C ARG A 187 0.33 26.19 15.49
N GLY A 188 0.76 25.72 16.66
CA GLY A 188 1.29 26.57 17.73
C GLY A 188 0.22 27.26 18.58
N GLN A 189 -1.07 26.98 18.36
CA GLN A 189 -2.16 27.58 19.13
C GLN A 189 -2.65 26.73 20.31
N ALA A 190 -2.12 25.51 20.48
CA ALA A 190 -2.48 24.64 21.60
C ALA A 190 -1.31 23.76 22.06
N GLN A 191 -1.41 23.24 23.28
CA GLN A 191 -0.42 22.32 23.87
C GLN A 191 -0.69 20.87 23.44
N PRO A 192 0.36 20.02 23.33
CA PRO A 192 0.19 18.60 23.05
C PRO A 192 -0.72 17.91 24.06
N GLY A 193 -1.61 17.03 23.55
CA GLY A 193 -2.47 16.19 24.39
C GLY A 193 -3.64 16.92 25.07
N GLN A 194 -3.92 18.17 24.70
CA GLN A 194 -5.08 18.90 25.23
C GLN A 194 -6.39 18.17 24.90
N GLN A 195 -7.22 17.94 25.93
CA GLN A 195 -8.48 17.20 25.77
C GLN A 195 -9.47 17.93 24.85
N GLY A 196 -10.13 17.18 23.96
CA GLY A 196 -11.12 17.73 23.04
C GLY A 196 -10.53 18.57 21.91
N VAL A 197 -9.21 18.59 21.76
CA VAL A 197 -8.49 19.36 20.74
C VAL A 197 -7.73 18.43 19.80
N VAL A 198 -7.74 18.77 18.52
CA VAL A 198 -6.91 18.15 17.47
C VAL A 198 -6.04 19.26 16.89
N ARG A 199 -4.73 19.12 17.04
CA ARG A 199 -3.78 20.12 16.55
C ARG A 199 -3.33 19.77 15.15
N GLN A 200 -3.13 20.79 14.33
CA GLN A 200 -2.61 20.65 12.97
C GLN A 200 -1.27 19.89 12.94
N GLU A 201 -0.39 20.14 13.91
CA GLU A 201 0.92 19.47 14.00
C GLU A 201 0.85 17.97 14.34
N ASP A 202 -0.29 17.49 14.84
CA ASP A 202 -0.47 16.07 15.16
C ASP A 202 -1.02 15.29 13.96
N LEU A 203 -1.44 15.96 12.90
CA LEU A 203 -2.07 15.35 11.72
C LEU A 203 -1.07 15.11 10.57
N PRO A 204 -1.42 14.28 9.57
CA PRO A 204 -0.61 14.09 8.38
C PRO A 204 -0.26 15.42 7.70
N LYS A 205 0.94 15.52 7.11
CA LYS A 205 1.42 16.78 6.51
C LYS A 205 0.55 17.24 5.34
N VAL A 206 0.05 16.28 4.54
CA VAL A 206 -0.90 16.55 3.47
C VAL A 206 -2.30 16.64 4.07
N LEU A 207 -2.61 17.82 4.59
CA LEU A 207 -3.87 18.15 5.24
C LEU A 207 -4.57 19.28 4.49
N ARG A 208 -5.89 19.18 4.36
CA ARG A 208 -6.76 20.29 4.00
C ARG A 208 -7.85 20.43 5.06
N TRP A 209 -8.08 21.65 5.55
CA TRP A 209 -9.23 21.97 6.38
C TRP A 209 -10.10 23.03 5.68
N ILE A 210 -11.40 22.81 5.72
CA ILE A 210 -12.40 23.63 5.02
C ILE A 210 -13.32 24.23 6.07
N ILE A 211 -13.27 25.55 6.21
CA ILE A 211 -14.18 26.32 7.05
C ILE A 211 -15.48 26.62 6.30
N PRO A 212 -16.62 26.89 6.99
CA PRO A 212 -17.92 27.07 6.34
C PRO A 212 -17.95 28.17 5.28
N SER A 213 -17.18 29.23 5.47
CA SER A 213 -17.11 30.38 4.57
C SER A 213 -16.17 30.21 3.37
N ARG A 214 -15.50 29.06 3.23
CA ARG A 214 -14.44 28.83 2.23
C ARG A 214 -14.83 27.72 1.25
N GLY A 215 -14.79 28.04 -0.05
CA GLY A 215 -14.91 27.03 -1.10
C GLY A 215 -13.67 26.12 -1.23
N ILE A 216 -13.82 24.98 -1.90
CA ILE A 216 -12.73 24.04 -2.15
C ILE A 216 -11.93 24.50 -3.37
N ARG A 217 -10.60 24.60 -3.23
CA ARG A 217 -9.69 24.94 -4.34
C ARG A 217 -8.86 23.72 -4.75
N GLY A 218 -8.71 23.55 -6.06
CA GLY A 218 -7.98 22.44 -6.67
C GLY A 218 -8.87 21.22 -6.91
N ILE A 219 -8.67 20.58 -8.06
CA ILE A 219 -9.44 19.40 -8.52
C ILE A 219 -8.62 18.11 -8.47
N THR A 220 -7.33 18.20 -8.14
CA THR A 220 -6.43 17.04 -8.12
C THR A 220 -6.72 16.18 -6.90
N HIS A 221 -7.33 15.03 -7.16
CA HIS A 221 -7.57 13.99 -6.16
C HIS A 221 -6.23 13.45 -5.62
N ASN A 222 -6.13 13.33 -4.30
CA ASN A 222 -4.99 12.73 -3.63
C ASN A 222 -5.48 11.89 -2.43
N PRO A 223 -5.47 10.56 -2.52
CA PRO A 223 -5.94 9.66 -1.45
C PRO A 223 -5.06 9.67 -0.20
N ASN A 224 -3.87 10.27 -0.25
CA ASN A 224 -3.02 10.54 0.91
C ASN A 224 -3.30 11.92 1.54
N ARG A 225 -4.29 12.67 1.06
CA ARG A 225 -4.72 13.94 1.67
C ARG A 225 -5.85 13.69 2.66
N LEU A 226 -5.58 14.00 3.93
CA LEU A 226 -6.62 14.10 4.94
C LEU A 226 -7.39 15.41 4.76
N ASN A 227 -8.71 15.33 4.69
CA ASN A 227 -9.60 16.48 4.62
C ASN A 227 -10.43 16.58 5.90
N LEU A 228 -10.49 17.78 6.48
CA LEU A 228 -11.35 18.12 7.60
C LEU A 228 -12.40 19.14 7.14
N ILE A 229 -13.65 18.91 7.48
CA ILE A 229 -14.70 19.92 7.38
C ILE A 229 -14.93 20.48 8.78
N LEU A 230 -14.88 21.80 8.90
CA LEU A 230 -15.02 22.52 10.15
C LEU A 230 -16.39 23.21 10.21
N GLY A 231 -17.00 23.24 11.39
CA GLY A 231 -18.13 24.11 11.71
C GLY A 231 -17.67 25.55 12.02
N ASP A 232 -18.63 26.45 12.28
CA ASP A 232 -18.37 27.89 12.53
C ASP A 232 -17.45 28.14 13.73
N ASP A 233 -17.43 27.20 14.67
CA ASP A 233 -16.65 27.27 15.90
C ASP A 233 -15.36 26.42 15.85
N ASN A 234 -14.90 26.03 14.64
CA ASN A 234 -13.76 25.14 14.39
C ASN A 234 -13.91 23.71 14.94
N THR A 235 -15.12 23.28 15.27
CA THR A 235 -15.37 21.85 15.55
C THR A 235 -15.25 21.05 14.26
N ILE A 236 -14.55 19.92 14.29
CA ILE A 236 -14.46 19.00 13.16
C ILE A 236 -15.80 18.28 13.03
N ILE A 237 -16.54 18.56 11.96
CA ILE A 237 -17.84 17.94 11.68
C ILE A 237 -17.73 16.72 10.75
N ALA A 238 -16.66 16.64 9.96
CA ALA A 238 -16.33 15.48 9.14
C ALA A 238 -14.82 15.39 8.92
N ALA A 239 -14.31 14.15 8.80
CA ALA A 239 -12.94 13.84 8.44
C ALA A 239 -12.92 12.69 7.44
N TYR A 240 -12.19 12.84 6.34
CA TYR A 240 -12.11 11.84 5.28
C TYR A 240 -10.79 11.92 4.52
N TRP A 241 -10.37 10.78 3.98
CA TRP A 241 -9.31 10.67 2.98
C TRP A 241 -9.93 10.85 1.61
N GLU A 242 -9.23 11.61 0.77
CA GLU A 242 -9.79 12.03 -0.51
C GLU A 242 -10.00 10.90 -1.52
#